data_AF-A0A3N7E7B5-F1
#
_entry.id   AF-A0A3N7E7B5-F1
#
_cell.length_a   1.000
_cell.length_b   1.000
_cell.length_c   1.000
_cell.angle_alpha   90.00
_cell.angle_beta   90.00
_cell.angle_gamma   90.00
#
_symmetry.space_group_name_H-M   'P 1'
#
loop_
_entity.id
_entity.type
_entity.pdbx_description
1 polymer ?
#
loop_
_entity_poly.entity_id
_entity_poly.type
_entity_poly.pdbx_seq_one_letter_code
_entity_poly.pdbx_strand_id
1 'polypeptide(L)'
;MEKTQVNVLYEQAIEIRVEFPVSVLCAYNGPSDLDVTWDDNLMYLINDALDQAGAYIKNSKLEFYPVPEKNDEVLSYQLTLIVKPPGLDLYGIAANLITENFEKGLCIKLKSAHQGFEVVYAGPFALISQ
;
A
#
# COMPACT_ATOMS: atom_id res chain seq x y z
N MET A 1 -11.53 -2.26 -15.72
CA MET A 1 -10.76 -2.79 -14.58
C MET A 1 -11.74 -3.45 -13.63
N GLU A 2 -11.53 -4.72 -13.31
CA GLU A 2 -12.31 -5.39 -12.27
C GLU A 2 -11.92 -4.77 -10.91
N LYS A 3 -12.91 -4.39 -10.11
CA LYS A 3 -12.69 -3.89 -8.76
C LYS A 3 -12.34 -5.09 -7.88
N THR A 4 -11.14 -5.12 -7.31
CA THR A 4 -10.76 -6.15 -6.34
C THR A 4 -11.48 -5.87 -5.02
N GLN A 5 -12.72 -6.34 -4.93
CA GLN A 5 -13.55 -6.26 -3.73
C GLN A 5 -13.32 -7.48 -2.86
N VAL A 6 -12.89 -7.25 -1.62
CA VAL A 6 -12.84 -8.31 -0.61
C VAL A 6 -14.21 -8.37 0.07
N ASN A 7 -15.09 -9.28 -0.35
CA ASN A 7 -16.41 -9.44 0.28
C ASN A 7 -16.30 -10.19 1.62
N VAL A 8 -16.88 -9.63 2.68
CA VAL A 8 -16.79 -10.22 4.03
C VAL A 8 -18.18 -10.33 4.65
N LEU A 9 -18.50 -11.52 5.17
CA LEU A 9 -19.79 -11.81 5.82
C LEU A 9 -19.77 -11.52 7.33
N TYR A 10 -18.58 -11.38 7.90
CA TYR A 10 -18.30 -11.06 9.30
C TYR A 10 -16.95 -10.33 9.38
N GLU A 11 -16.62 -9.77 10.55
CA GLU A 11 -15.33 -9.13 10.79
C GLU A 11 -14.17 -10.09 10.52
N GLN A 12 -13.24 -9.71 9.64
CA GLN A 12 -12.09 -10.54 9.30
C GLN A 12 -10.78 -9.77 9.33
N ALA A 13 -9.71 -10.46 9.72
CA ALA A 13 -8.36 -9.93 9.61
C ALA A 13 -7.82 -10.19 8.20
N ILE A 14 -7.31 -9.14 7.55
CA ILE A 14 -6.55 -9.26 6.31
C ILE A 14 -5.18 -8.61 6.47
N GLU A 15 -4.22 -9.02 5.66
CA GLU A 15 -2.91 -8.37 5.60
C GLU A 15 -2.72 -7.74 4.21
N ILE A 16 -2.31 -6.48 4.18
CA ILE A 16 -1.92 -5.80 2.94
C ILE A 16 -0.51 -5.24 3.06
N ARG A 17 0.10 -4.93 1.92
CA ARG A 17 1.30 -4.11 1.82
C ARG A 17 1.07 -2.96 0.87
N VAL A 18 1.49 -1.77 1.28
CA VAL A 18 1.61 -0.60 0.40
C VAL A 18 3.10 -0.31 0.25
N GLU A 19 3.57 -0.32 -0.98
CA GLU A 19 5.00 -0.36 -1.30
C GLU A 19 5.37 0.73 -2.29
N PHE A 20 6.56 1.30 -2.10
CA PHE A 20 7.16 2.28 -2.99
C PHE A 20 8.66 2.02 -3.13
N PRO A 21 9.23 2.14 -4.34
CA PRO A 21 10.67 2.23 -4.53
C PRO A 21 11.20 3.50 -3.86
N VAL A 22 12.28 3.37 -3.09
CA VAL A 22 12.90 4.50 -2.37
C VAL A 22 13.35 5.57 -3.36
N SER A 23 13.89 5.19 -4.52
CA SER A 23 14.26 6.16 -5.57
C SER A 23 13.09 7.02 -6.04
N VAL A 24 11.87 6.46 -6.08
CA VAL A 24 10.66 7.18 -6.48
C VAL A 24 10.18 8.09 -5.34
N LEU A 25 10.23 7.62 -4.09
CA LEU A 25 9.90 8.46 -2.94
C LEU A 25 10.81 9.70 -2.86
N CYS A 26 12.12 9.50 -3.03
CA CYS A 26 13.10 10.58 -3.10
C CYS A 26 12.88 11.54 -4.27
N ALA A 27 12.18 11.13 -5.33
CA ALA A 27 11.88 11.99 -6.47
C ALA A 27 10.73 12.97 -6.20
N TYR A 28 9.88 12.72 -5.19
CA TYR A 28 8.79 13.64 -4.83
C TYR A 28 9.30 14.88 -4.12
N ASN A 29 10.10 14.74 -3.06
CA ASN A 29 10.58 15.87 -2.24
C ASN A 29 12.11 15.92 -2.06
N GLY A 30 12.86 14.96 -2.59
CA GLY A 30 14.30 14.82 -2.36
C GLY A 30 14.65 13.74 -1.33
N PRO A 31 15.89 13.23 -1.33
CA PRO A 31 16.32 12.17 -0.42
C PRO A 31 16.45 12.62 1.05
N SER A 32 16.55 13.93 1.30
CA SER A 32 16.59 14.52 2.64
C SER A 32 15.24 14.53 3.35
N ASP A 33 14.15 14.38 2.61
CA ASP A 33 12.78 14.61 3.06
C ASP A 33 11.92 13.35 2.86
N LEU A 34 12.56 12.18 2.94
CA LEU A 34 11.89 10.89 2.81
C LEU A 34 10.91 10.65 3.94
N ASP A 35 11.27 11.06 5.16
CA ASP A 35 10.41 11.03 6.34
C ASP A 35 9.18 11.92 6.14
N VAL A 36 9.35 13.16 5.70
CA VAL A 36 8.24 14.08 5.37
C VAL A 36 7.36 13.51 4.26
N THR A 37 7.96 12.96 3.20
CA THR A 37 7.21 12.34 2.10
C THR A 37 6.38 11.17 2.60
N TRP A 38 6.94 10.36 3.49
CA TRP A 38 6.29 9.17 4.00
C TRP A 38 5.25 9.49 5.09
N ASP A 39 5.68 10.10 6.20
CA ASP A 39 4.86 10.29 7.39
C ASP A 39 3.77 11.34 7.17
N ASP A 40 4.13 12.51 6.63
CA ASP A 40 3.21 13.65 6.54
C ASP A 40 2.26 13.55 5.33
N ASN A 41 2.66 12.83 4.27
CA ASN A 41 1.89 12.75 3.04
C ASN A 41 1.30 11.35 2.81
N LEU A 42 2.14 10.35 2.59
CA LEU A 42 1.69 9.02 2.16
C LEU A 42 0.94 8.25 3.25
N MET A 43 1.52 8.15 4.44
CA MET A 43 0.94 7.39 5.55
C MET A 43 -0.41 7.98 5.97
N TYR A 44 -0.51 9.32 6.03
CA TYR A 44 -1.76 10.02 6.28
C TYR A 44 -2.84 9.63 5.25
N LEU A 45 -2.54 9.72 3.95
CA LEU A 45 -3.51 9.40 2.88
C LEU A 45 -3.92 7.93 2.88
N ILE A 46 -3.00 7.01 3.16
CA ILE A 46 -3.30 5.58 3.30
C ILE A 46 -4.25 5.34 4.47
N ASN A 47 -3.96 5.95 5.62
CA ASN A 47 -4.77 5.77 6.83
C ASN A 47 -6.17 6.37 6.67
N ASP A 48 -6.28 7.56 6.06
CA ASP A 48 -7.56 8.19 5.75
C ASP A 48 -8.39 7.33 4.77
N ALA A 49 -7.77 6.79 3.72
CA ALA A 49 -8.44 5.89 2.78
C ALA A 49 -8.96 4.61 3.46
N LEU A 50 -8.20 4.06 4.41
CA LEU A 50 -8.59 2.87 5.17
C LEU A 50 -9.76 3.17 6.11
N ASP A 51 -9.74 4.30 6.80
CA ASP A 51 -10.82 4.74 7.69
C ASP A 51 -12.12 4.96 6.91
N GLN A 52 -12.05 5.66 5.78
CA GLN A 52 -13.19 5.87 4.87
C GLN A 52 -13.76 4.56 4.33
N ALA A 53 -12.93 3.54 4.15
CA ALA A 53 -13.35 2.21 3.73
C ALA A 53 -13.83 1.32 4.89
N GLY A 54 -13.89 1.84 6.12
CA GLY A 54 -14.37 1.12 7.30
C GLY A 54 -13.41 0.03 7.80
N ALA A 55 -12.12 0.13 7.46
CA ALA A 55 -11.08 -0.79 7.89
C ALA A 55 -10.29 -0.20 9.08
N TYR A 56 -10.07 -1.01 10.10
CA TYR A 56 -9.26 -0.62 11.27
C TYR A 56 -7.86 -1.23 11.20
N ILE A 57 -6.82 -0.44 11.44
CA ILE A 57 -5.44 -0.93 11.52
C ILE A 57 -5.21 -1.58 12.89
N LYS A 58 -5.08 -2.92 12.90
CA LYS A 58 -4.73 -3.67 14.11
C LYS A 58 -3.24 -3.64 14.40
N ASN A 59 -2.42 -3.71 13.36
CA ASN A 59 -0.97 -3.66 13.47
C ASN A 59 -0.38 -3.06 12.19
N SER A 60 0.74 -2.37 12.31
CA SER A 60 1.48 -1.81 11.20
C SER A 60 2.97 -2.06 11.38
N LYS A 61 3.66 -2.33 10.29
CA LYS A 61 5.11 -2.50 10.26
C LYS A 61 5.65 -1.80 9.01
N LEU A 62 6.71 -1.02 9.21
CA LEU A 62 7.43 -0.37 8.13
C LEU A 62 8.79 -1.06 7.98
N GLU A 63 9.12 -1.51 6.77
CA GLU A 63 10.39 -2.18 6.47
C GLU A 63 10.97 -1.68 5.17
N PHE A 64 12.30 -1.75 5.07
CA PHE A 64 13.04 -1.56 3.83
C PHE A 64 13.62 -2.89 3.41
N TYR A 65 13.53 -3.23 2.13
CA TYR A 65 14.23 -4.37 1.60
C TYR A 65 14.81 -4.08 0.20
N PRO A 66 16.01 -4.60 -0.10
CA PRO A 66 16.59 -4.45 -1.43
C PRO A 66 15.79 -5.27 -2.44
N VAL A 67 15.64 -4.75 -3.65
CA VAL A 67 15.05 -5.52 -4.76
C VAL A 67 16.19 -6.13 -5.57
N PRO A 68 16.34 -7.47 -5.62
CA PRO A 68 17.39 -8.09 -6.41
C PRO A 68 17.40 -7.59 -7.86
N GLU A 69 18.59 -7.34 -8.40
CA GLU A 69 18.81 -6.86 -9.79
C GLU A 69 18.30 -5.44 -10.08
N LYS A 70 17.68 -4.78 -9.10
CA LYS A 70 17.36 -3.35 -9.13
C LYS A 70 18.31 -2.67 -8.14
N ASN A 71 19.05 -1.67 -8.58
CA ASN A 71 19.91 -0.88 -7.70
C ASN A 71 19.05 0.11 -6.88
N ASP A 72 18.06 -0.42 -6.16
CA ASP A 72 17.03 0.30 -5.42
C ASP A 72 16.49 -0.55 -4.27
N GLU A 73 15.84 0.12 -3.32
CA GLU A 73 15.17 -0.50 -2.18
C GLU A 73 13.67 -0.22 -2.26
N VAL A 74 12.87 -1.09 -1.66
CA VAL A 74 11.43 -0.86 -1.48
C VAL A 74 11.17 -0.56 -0.02
N LEU A 75 10.50 0.57 0.23
CA LEU A 75 9.82 0.85 1.48
C LEU A 75 8.47 0.13 1.44
N SER A 76 8.22 -0.74 2.42
CA SER A 76 7.03 -1.57 2.53
C SER A 76 6.30 -1.27 3.83
N TYR A 77 5.07 -0.77 3.70
CA TYR A 77 4.15 -0.57 4.80
C TYR A 77 3.19 -1.73 4.87
N GLN A 78 3.51 -2.69 5.73
CA GLN A 78 2.70 -3.87 5.96
C GLN A 78 1.68 -3.59 7.05
N LEU A 79 0.41 -3.83 6.73
CA LEU A 79 -0.74 -3.56 7.58
C LEU A 79 -1.52 -4.84 7.84
N THR A 80 -1.87 -5.09 9.09
CA THR A 80 -2.93 -6.03 9.46
C THR A 80 -4.19 -5.24 9.76
N LEU A 81 -5.22 -5.45 8.94
CA LEU A 81 -6.48 -4.72 9.01
C LEU A 81 -7.58 -5.62 9.57
N ILE A 82 -8.51 -5.05 10.33
CA ILE A 82 -9.81 -5.65 10.62
C ILE A 82 -10.85 -4.98 9.72
N VAL A 83 -11.50 -5.79 8.88
CA VAL A 83 -12.47 -5.33 7.88
C VAL A 83 -13.86 -5.83 8.26
N LYS A 84 -14.86 -4.94 8.17
CA LYS A 84 -16.27 -5.22 8.43
C LYS A 84 -17.05 -5.47 7.14
N PRO A 85 -18.20 -6.17 7.19
CA PRO A 85 -19.13 -6.27 6.05
C PRO A 85 -19.53 -4.88 5.53
N PRO A 86 -19.69 -4.70 4.19
CA PRO A 86 -19.68 -5.73 3.16
C PRO A 86 -18.28 -6.14 2.67
N GLY A 87 -17.22 -5.43 3.07
CA GLY A 87 -15.89 -5.67 2.55
C GLY A 87 -14.95 -4.47 2.55
N LEU A 88 -13.78 -4.64 1.95
CA LEU A 88 -12.81 -3.58 1.71
C LEU A 88 -12.53 -3.44 0.21
N ASP A 89 -12.67 -2.22 -0.31
CA ASP A 89 -12.22 -1.85 -1.66
C ASP A 89 -10.80 -1.28 -1.60
N LEU A 90 -9.80 -2.13 -1.88
CA LEU A 90 -8.40 -1.73 -1.89
C LEU A 90 -8.07 -0.73 -3.01
N TYR A 91 -8.91 -0.64 -4.05
CA TYR A 91 -8.75 0.36 -5.09
C TYR A 91 -8.98 1.78 -4.56
N GLY A 92 -9.79 1.95 -3.51
CA GLY A 92 -9.99 3.25 -2.86
C GLY A 92 -8.69 3.84 -2.32
N ILE A 93 -7.79 3.01 -1.79
CA ILE A 93 -6.46 3.43 -1.32
C ILE A 93 -5.63 3.97 -2.49
N ALA A 94 -5.61 3.25 -3.62
CA ALA A 94 -4.91 3.70 -4.81
C ALA A 94 -5.52 5.00 -5.37
N ALA A 95 -6.85 5.12 -5.40
CA ALA A 95 -7.54 6.29 -5.95
C ALA A 95 -7.19 7.59 -5.19
N ASN A 96 -7.12 7.54 -3.86
CA ASN A 96 -6.74 8.70 -3.04
C ASN A 96 -5.28 9.11 -3.33
N LEU A 97 -4.37 8.14 -3.38
CA LEU A 97 -2.96 8.41 -3.70
C LEU A 97 -2.79 8.95 -5.14
N ILE A 98 -3.53 8.43 -6.11
CA ILE A 98 -3.52 8.92 -7.49
C ILE A 98 -3.98 10.38 -7.56
N THR A 99 -5.06 10.72 -6.83
CA THR A 99 -5.62 12.08 -6.81
C THR A 99 -4.61 13.10 -6.28
N GLU A 100 -3.80 12.69 -5.31
CA GLU A 100 -2.72 13.50 -4.72
C GLU A 100 -1.38 13.38 -5.47
N ASN A 101 -1.36 12.78 -6.67
CA ASN A 101 -0.19 12.59 -7.54
C ASN A 101 0.89 11.63 -6.99
N PHE A 102 0.53 10.72 -6.08
CA PHE A 102 1.41 9.67 -5.54
C PHE A 102 1.27 8.32 -6.25
N GLU A 103 0.82 8.30 -7.51
CA GLU A 103 0.66 7.07 -8.30
C GLU A 103 2.01 6.39 -8.63
N LYS A 104 3.05 7.19 -8.84
CA LYS A 104 4.34 6.70 -9.32
C LYS A 104 4.99 5.85 -8.24
N GLY A 105 5.39 4.64 -8.61
CA GLY A 105 6.03 3.66 -7.72
C GLY A 105 5.05 2.89 -6.83
N LEU A 106 3.78 3.29 -6.73
CA LEU A 106 2.81 2.67 -5.83
C LEU A 106 2.55 1.21 -6.21
N CYS A 107 2.70 0.32 -5.26
CA CYS A 107 2.29 -1.07 -5.37
C CYS A 107 1.45 -1.45 -4.13
N ILE A 108 0.25 -2.00 -4.35
CA ILE A 108 -0.61 -2.51 -3.28
C ILE A 108 -0.72 -4.01 -3.45
N LYS A 109 -0.40 -4.74 -2.39
CA LYS A 109 -0.49 -6.20 -2.35
C LYS A 109 -1.44 -6.66 -1.25
N LEU A 110 -2.16 -7.74 -1.50
CA LEU A 110 -3.04 -8.42 -0.54
C LEU A 110 -2.47 -9.80 -0.23
N LYS A 111 -2.41 -10.18 1.05
CA LYS A 111 -2.00 -11.51 1.44
C LYS A 111 -3.09 -12.52 1.14
N SER A 112 -2.79 -13.40 0.19
CA SER A 112 -3.55 -14.59 -0.14
C SER A 112 -3.38 -15.67 0.92
N ALA A 113 -4.42 -16.48 1.13
CA ALA A 113 -4.39 -17.60 2.08
C ALA A 113 -3.38 -18.70 1.68
N HIS A 114 -2.99 -18.76 0.40
CA HIS A 114 -2.23 -19.89 -0.14
C HIS A 114 -0.93 -19.51 -0.85
N GLN A 115 -0.78 -18.27 -1.33
CA GLN A 115 0.30 -17.89 -2.25
C GLN A 115 1.10 -16.65 -1.82
N GLY A 116 1.03 -16.25 -0.55
CA GLY A 116 1.75 -15.07 -0.07
C GLY A 116 1.07 -13.78 -0.51
N PHE A 117 1.85 -12.74 -0.82
CA PHE A 117 1.29 -11.43 -1.22
C PHE A 117 1.06 -11.36 -2.73
N GLU A 118 -0.19 -11.12 -3.13
CA GLU A 118 -0.60 -10.95 -4.53
C GLU A 118 -0.76 -9.45 -4.85
N VAL A 119 -0.29 -9.01 -6.01
CA VAL A 119 -0.41 -7.62 -6.46
C VAL A 119 -1.86 -7.32 -6.83
N VAL A 120 -2.44 -6.32 -6.16
CA VAL A 120 -3.80 -5.81 -6.41
C VAL A 120 -3.75 -4.56 -7.29
N TYR A 121 -2.72 -3.74 -7.09
CA TYR A 121 -2.50 -2.53 -7.87
C TYR A 121 -1.01 -2.30 -8.06
N ALA A 122 -0.61 -1.89 -9.26
CA ALA A 122 0.76 -1.47 -9.56
C ALA A 122 0.71 -0.25 -10.47
N GLY A 123 1.18 0.88 -9.95
CA GLY A 123 1.35 2.11 -10.69
C GLY A 123 2.60 2.08 -11.58
N PRO A 124 2.81 3.12 -12.40
CA PRO A 124 4.01 3.25 -13.21
C PRO A 124 5.26 3.22 -12.32
N PHE A 125 6.32 2.52 -12.77
CA PHE A 125 7.58 2.38 -12.04
C PHE A 125 7.52 1.59 -10.71
N ALA A 126 6.39 0.95 -10.40
CA ALA A 126 6.34 0.01 -9.27
C ALA A 126 7.35 -1.13 -9.43
N LEU A 127 8.09 -1.43 -8.36
CA LEU A 127 8.98 -2.58 -8.32
C LEU A 127 8.21 -3.79 -7.76
N ILE A 128 7.80 -4.67 -8.66
CA ILE A 128 7.09 -5.91 -8.30
C ILE A 128 8.13 -6.99 -7.98
N SER A 129 8.43 -7.20 -6.71
CA SER A 129 9.09 -8.41 -6.25
C SER A 129 8.07 -9.53 -6.04
N GLN A 130 8.43 -10.75 -6.46
CA GLN A 130 7.66 -11.98 -6.22
C GLN A 130 7.74 -12.41 -4.75
#